data_AF-A0A7S1FRZ4-F1
#
_entry.id   AF-A0A7S1FRZ4-F1
#
_cell.length_a   1.000
_cell.length_b   1.000
_cell.length_c   1.000
_cell.angle_alpha   90.00
_cell.angle_beta   90.00
_cell.angle_gamma   90.00
#
_symmetry.space_group_name_H-M   'P 1'
#
loop_
_entity.id
_entity.type
_entity.pdbx_description
1 polymer ?
#
loop_
_entity_poly.entity_id
_entity_poly.type
_entity_poly.pdbx_seq_one_letter_code
_entity_poly.pdbx_strand_id
1 'polypeptide(L)'
;RSGGGGAGSDAAGGGRPLLVLIDRNSDLVTPLHHTSTYQALVDDVLDHKGNRITVKEEDKATKKTYDMDPDGDPFYAAYKFSPFPDAIEANGKEMADVAAREQEVRSKASAAAPTPNVVVHAESTGTSDLASAVDSLPALLQRKKQLEMHLAFLQAAMNQAMARDIPVYFELENDMATGHYQSNAAGAKAEVLKLVSKAMGGGSVQDKLRLVAVFCLATSAAGSDIDEVVAAMQNAYEQAQAASKVAPPDAPIPGPTAVDMEAVRKGAGAVSYLRRLRSIQMLPTQALGQNALEKKPGDNTVFSSLMAKVQTQATGLLANATEKVSSMLGRGHTDYATRVVENLTEMRPNTEDESFLYLDPKMVRGLEVDVNTLRGFRPPVREVILFVIGGGCYAEFQNLQSSVMEGGSMGMTRRGITYGCTELMCPEAFLNQLTELA
;
A
#
# COMPACT_ATOMS: atom_id res chain seq x y z
N ARG A 1 65.85 -5.77 4.38
CA ARG A 1 64.61 -6.38 4.89
C ARG A 1 63.71 -5.26 5.39
N SER A 2 62.74 -4.84 4.57
CA SER A 2 61.64 -3.95 4.95
C SER A 2 60.54 -4.19 3.93
N GLY A 3 59.64 -5.12 4.24
CA GLY A 3 58.48 -5.43 3.42
C GLY A 3 57.40 -4.39 3.67
N GLY A 4 57.11 -3.58 2.67
CA GLY A 4 55.88 -2.78 2.60
C GLY A 4 54.74 -3.69 2.16
N GLY A 5 53.80 -3.96 3.06
CA GLY A 5 52.53 -4.57 2.72
C GLY A 5 51.66 -3.54 2.02
N GLY A 6 51.46 -3.70 0.72
CA GLY A 6 50.43 -2.98 -0.03
C GLY A 6 49.06 -3.42 0.45
N ALA A 7 48.30 -2.49 1.03
CA ALA A 7 46.88 -2.67 1.26
C ALA A 7 46.18 -2.85 -0.10
N GLY A 8 45.41 -3.92 -0.20
CA GLY A 8 44.64 -4.28 -1.39
C GLY A 8 43.72 -3.14 -1.82
N SER A 9 43.82 -2.81 -3.10
CA SER A 9 42.92 -1.90 -3.80
C SER A 9 41.60 -2.61 -4.12
N ASP A 10 40.71 -2.72 -3.15
CA ASP A 10 39.29 -3.03 -3.39
C ASP A 10 38.50 -1.72 -3.62
N ALA A 11 38.88 -0.98 -4.67
CA ALA A 11 38.11 0.15 -5.16
C ALA A 11 37.38 -0.25 -6.45
N ALA A 12 36.47 -1.21 -6.33
CA ALA A 12 35.46 -1.47 -7.35
C ALA A 12 34.38 -0.37 -7.27
N GLY A 13 34.52 0.69 -8.07
CA GLY A 13 33.48 1.50 -8.75
C GLY A 13 32.14 1.88 -8.08
N GLY A 14 31.90 1.67 -6.79
CA GLY A 14 30.64 1.96 -6.11
C GLY A 14 30.62 3.35 -5.47
N GLY A 15 29.65 4.18 -5.81
CA GLY A 15 29.44 5.47 -5.15
C GLY A 15 29.21 5.32 -3.64
N ARG A 16 29.59 6.34 -2.85
CA ARG A 16 29.38 6.32 -1.39
C ARG A 16 27.87 6.27 -1.08
N PRO A 17 27.38 5.29 -0.28
CA PRO A 17 25.96 5.21 0.07
C PRO A 17 25.54 6.39 0.96
N LEU A 18 24.23 6.66 0.99
CA LEU A 18 23.60 7.62 1.89
C LEU A 18 22.71 6.87 2.89
N LEU A 19 22.85 7.17 4.18
CA LEU A 19 21.90 6.78 5.21
C LEU A 19 21.04 7.99 5.55
N VAL A 20 19.73 7.87 5.38
CA VAL A 20 18.74 8.88 5.74
C VAL A 20 18.00 8.39 6.97
N LEU A 21 18.05 9.17 8.04
CA LEU A 21 17.29 8.91 9.27
C LEU A 21 16.15 9.93 9.36
N ILE A 22 14.92 9.45 9.47
CA ILE A 22 13.72 10.30 9.59
C ILE A 22 12.96 9.89 10.85
N ASP A 23 12.46 10.87 11.61
CA ASP A 23 11.55 10.64 12.72
C ASP A 23 10.11 10.60 12.20
N ARG A 24 9.29 9.67 12.69
CA ARG A 24 7.87 9.53 12.30
C ARG A 24 7.07 10.81 12.52
N ASN A 25 7.46 11.68 13.46
CA ASN A 25 6.85 13.00 13.62
C ASN A 25 6.99 13.90 12.39
N SER A 26 7.85 13.57 11.43
CA SER A 26 7.96 14.30 10.17
C SER A 26 6.78 14.03 9.23
N ASP A 27 6.13 12.86 9.37
CA ASP A 27 4.99 12.45 8.55
C ASP A 27 4.09 11.44 9.29
N LEU A 28 3.06 11.98 9.93
CA LEU A 28 2.02 11.21 10.61
C LEU A 28 0.83 10.89 9.69
N VAL A 29 0.76 11.46 8.48
CA VAL A 29 -0.38 11.27 7.56
C VAL A 29 -0.29 9.90 6.89
N THR A 30 0.87 9.58 6.33
CA THR A 30 1.10 8.33 5.57
C THR A 30 0.69 7.05 6.31
N PRO A 31 1.03 6.82 7.60
CA PRO A 31 0.56 5.62 8.31
C PRO A 31 -0.93 5.60 8.64
N LEU A 32 -1.64 6.74 8.57
CA LEU A 32 -3.09 6.83 8.81
C LEU A 32 -3.91 6.77 7.52
N HIS A 33 -3.31 7.11 6.39
CA HIS A 33 -3.98 7.18 5.08
C HIS A 33 -4.48 5.81 4.63
N HIS A 34 -5.67 5.74 4.03
CA HIS A 34 -6.14 4.53 3.36
C HIS A 34 -5.30 4.25 2.12
N THR A 35 -5.18 2.99 1.72
CA THR A 35 -4.25 2.61 0.66
C THR A 35 -5.01 1.97 -0.51
N SER A 36 -4.45 2.06 -1.72
CA SER A 36 -5.09 1.59 -2.95
C SER A 36 -4.30 0.49 -3.66
N THR A 37 -3.24 0.00 -3.04
CA THR A 37 -2.23 -0.84 -3.69
C THR A 37 -2.20 -2.21 -3.07
N TYR A 38 -1.76 -3.23 -3.82
CA TYR A 38 -2.04 -4.60 -3.43
C TYR A 38 -1.51 -4.97 -2.03
N GLN A 39 -0.22 -4.76 -1.78
CA GLN A 39 0.37 -5.10 -0.48
C GLN A 39 -0.17 -4.24 0.67
N ALA A 40 -0.26 -2.92 0.45
CA ALA A 40 -0.66 -2.01 1.52
C ALA A 40 -2.15 -2.14 1.87
N LEU A 41 -3.03 -2.36 0.88
CA LEU A 41 -4.45 -2.55 1.13
C LEU A 41 -4.70 -3.86 1.87
N VAL A 42 -3.99 -4.92 1.49
CA VAL A 42 -4.05 -6.19 2.21
C VAL A 42 -3.61 -6.06 3.67
N ASP A 43 -2.56 -5.27 3.94
CA ASP A 43 -2.11 -4.97 5.31
C ASP A 43 -3.14 -4.16 6.11
N ASP A 44 -3.87 -3.25 5.47
CA ASP A 44 -4.92 -2.42 6.09
C ASP A 44 -6.19 -3.23 6.41
N VAL A 45 -6.61 -4.12 5.50
CA VAL A 45 -7.94 -4.73 5.56
C VAL A 45 -7.97 -6.19 6.01
N LEU A 46 -6.83 -6.89 5.98
CA LEU A 46 -6.72 -8.30 6.41
C LEU A 46 -5.78 -8.43 7.62
N ASP A 47 -5.84 -9.59 8.30
CA ASP A 47 -4.91 -9.89 9.39
C ASP A 47 -3.55 -10.28 8.81
N HIS A 48 -2.66 -9.29 8.72
CA HIS A 48 -1.32 -9.40 8.17
C HIS A 48 -0.27 -9.20 9.28
N LYS A 49 0.51 -10.23 9.58
CA LYS A 49 1.54 -10.20 10.66
C LYS A 49 2.80 -10.92 10.26
N GLY A 50 3.92 -10.20 10.23
CA GLY A 50 5.09 -10.65 9.48
C GLY A 50 4.67 -10.92 8.03
N ASN A 51 5.31 -11.85 7.35
CA ASN A 51 4.92 -12.19 5.98
C ASN A 51 3.69 -13.11 5.92
N ARG A 52 2.74 -13.03 6.87
CA ARG A 52 1.61 -13.96 6.97
C ARG A 52 0.27 -13.27 6.91
N ILE A 53 -0.58 -13.73 6.00
CA ILE A 53 -1.97 -13.30 5.90
C ILE A 53 -2.88 -14.39 6.42
N THR A 54 -3.82 -14.00 7.28
CA THR A 54 -4.90 -14.87 7.72
C THR A 54 -6.22 -14.44 7.10
N VAL A 55 -6.81 -15.33 6.28
CA VAL A 55 -8.11 -15.14 5.63
C VAL A 55 -9.16 -16.02 6.31
N LYS A 56 -10.34 -15.46 6.56
CA LYS A 56 -11.53 -16.22 7.00
C LYS A 56 -12.25 -16.73 5.76
N GLU A 57 -12.53 -18.03 5.69
CA GLU A 57 -13.41 -18.57 4.63
C GLU A 57 -14.87 -18.26 5.00
N GLU A 58 -15.64 -17.72 4.04
CA GLU A 58 -17.05 -17.29 4.28
C GLU A 58 -17.95 -18.45 4.75
N ASP A 59 -17.62 -19.69 4.42
CA ASP A 59 -18.43 -20.88 4.71
C ASP A 59 -17.90 -21.75 5.86
N LYS A 60 -16.77 -21.40 6.48
CA LYS A 60 -16.16 -22.22 7.55
C LYS A 60 -15.59 -21.34 8.65
N ALA A 61 -15.82 -21.75 9.90
CA ALA A 61 -15.17 -21.15 11.08
C ALA A 61 -13.63 -21.32 11.08
N THR A 62 -13.06 -22.01 10.09
CA THR A 62 -11.62 -22.23 9.94
C THR A 62 -10.94 -21.04 9.27
N LYS A 63 -10.00 -20.43 9.98
CA LYS A 63 -9.06 -19.46 9.42
C LYS A 63 -7.96 -20.20 8.67
N LYS A 64 -7.57 -19.70 7.50
CA LYS A 64 -6.38 -20.16 6.77
C LYS A 64 -5.30 -19.09 6.81
N THR A 65 -4.09 -19.51 7.14
CA THR A 65 -2.92 -18.64 7.16
C THR A 65 -1.98 -19.04 6.03
N TYR A 66 -1.47 -18.03 5.32
CA TYR A 66 -0.60 -18.19 4.18
C TYR A 66 0.64 -17.32 4.35
N ASP A 67 1.81 -17.82 3.94
CA ASP A 67 3.04 -17.05 3.87
C ASP A 67 3.13 -16.33 2.51
N MET A 68 3.38 -15.02 2.54
CA MET A 68 3.64 -14.17 1.38
C MET A 68 5.14 -13.91 1.25
N ASP A 69 5.81 -14.70 0.44
CA ASP A 69 7.23 -14.51 0.16
C ASP A 69 7.43 -14.01 -1.28
N PRO A 70 7.85 -12.75 -1.49
CA PRO A 70 8.11 -12.24 -2.83
C PRO A 70 9.26 -12.98 -3.54
N ASP A 71 10.18 -13.64 -2.84
CA ASP A 71 11.28 -14.36 -3.48
C ASP A 71 10.82 -15.71 -4.08
N GLY A 72 9.82 -16.32 -3.46
CA GLY A 72 9.20 -17.59 -3.90
C GLY A 72 7.92 -17.44 -4.72
N ASP A 73 7.39 -16.20 -4.83
CA ASP A 73 6.12 -15.91 -5.50
C ASP A 73 6.28 -14.88 -6.63
N PRO A 74 6.40 -15.33 -7.89
CA PRO A 74 6.56 -14.43 -9.03
C PRO A 74 5.36 -13.50 -9.26
N PHE A 75 4.15 -13.90 -8.85
CA PHE A 75 2.98 -13.04 -9.01
C PHE A 75 3.06 -11.90 -7.99
N TYR A 76 3.28 -12.25 -6.72
CA TYR A 76 3.42 -11.24 -5.68
C TYR A 76 4.59 -10.29 -5.93
N ALA A 77 5.74 -10.81 -6.35
CA ALA A 77 6.91 -10.01 -6.67
C ALA A 77 6.62 -8.94 -7.73
N ALA A 78 5.81 -9.28 -8.74
CA ALA A 78 5.47 -8.39 -9.84
C ALA A 78 4.40 -7.36 -9.47
N TYR A 79 3.39 -7.74 -8.68
CA TYR A 79 2.18 -6.92 -8.48
C TYR A 79 1.97 -6.38 -7.07
N LYS A 80 2.84 -6.69 -6.09
CA LYS A 80 2.69 -6.18 -4.70
C LYS A 80 2.60 -4.65 -4.60
N PHE A 81 3.25 -3.94 -5.52
CA PHE A 81 3.24 -2.47 -5.60
C PHE A 81 2.32 -1.91 -6.68
N SER A 82 1.52 -2.76 -7.33
CA SER A 82 0.56 -2.29 -8.31
C SER A 82 -0.69 -1.75 -7.60
N PRO A 83 -1.41 -0.80 -8.22
CA PRO A 83 -2.78 -0.51 -7.84
C PRO A 83 -3.60 -1.79 -7.73
N PHE A 84 -4.49 -1.85 -6.76
CA PHE A 84 -5.28 -3.04 -6.47
C PHE A 84 -6.10 -3.54 -7.68
N PRO A 85 -6.74 -2.66 -8.49
CA PRO A 85 -7.41 -3.10 -9.73
C PRO A 85 -6.47 -3.79 -10.72
N ASP A 86 -5.25 -3.27 -10.89
CA ASP A 86 -4.25 -3.82 -11.82
C ASP A 86 -3.83 -5.22 -11.37
N ALA A 87 -3.68 -5.44 -10.06
CA ALA A 87 -3.37 -6.75 -9.50
C ALA A 87 -4.53 -7.77 -9.72
N ILE A 88 -5.79 -7.32 -9.62
CA ILE A 88 -6.96 -8.16 -9.93
C ILE A 88 -6.94 -8.58 -11.42
N GLU A 89 -6.75 -7.62 -12.32
CA GLU A 89 -6.70 -7.88 -13.76
C GLU A 89 -5.56 -8.86 -14.10
N ALA A 90 -4.38 -8.61 -13.56
CA ALA A 90 -3.22 -9.45 -13.77
C ALA A 90 -3.43 -10.89 -13.28
N ASN A 91 -4.02 -11.07 -12.10
CA ASN A 91 -4.31 -12.40 -11.56
C ASN A 91 -5.27 -13.17 -12.49
N GLY A 92 -6.36 -12.52 -12.91
CA GLY A 92 -7.34 -13.12 -13.81
C GLY A 92 -6.75 -13.51 -15.16
N LYS A 93 -5.89 -12.66 -15.73
CA LYS A 93 -5.16 -12.94 -16.97
C LYS A 93 -4.21 -14.13 -16.83
N GLU A 94 -3.36 -14.14 -15.81
CA GLU A 94 -2.41 -15.23 -15.59
C GLU A 94 -3.11 -16.57 -15.29
N MET A 95 -4.23 -16.55 -14.56
CA MET A 95 -5.06 -17.73 -14.34
C MET A 95 -5.61 -18.30 -15.65
N ALA A 96 -6.11 -17.44 -16.54
CA ALA A 96 -6.59 -17.86 -17.85
C ALA A 96 -5.47 -18.46 -18.71
N ASP A 97 -4.29 -17.85 -18.71
CA ASP A 97 -3.12 -18.35 -19.44
C ASP A 97 -2.65 -19.72 -18.91
N VAL A 98 -2.61 -19.89 -17.58
CA VAL A 98 -2.27 -21.17 -16.93
C VAL A 98 -3.30 -22.25 -17.27
N ALA A 99 -4.60 -21.92 -17.23
CA ALA A 99 -5.66 -22.86 -17.59
C ALA A 99 -5.58 -23.30 -19.06
N ALA A 100 -5.31 -22.37 -19.98
CA ALA A 100 -5.13 -22.67 -21.40
C ALA A 100 -3.93 -23.60 -21.63
N ARG A 101 -2.79 -23.33 -20.99
CA ARG A 101 -1.59 -24.20 -21.06
C ARG A 101 -1.82 -25.57 -20.43
N GLU A 102 -2.53 -25.65 -19.31
CA GLU A 102 -2.93 -26.91 -18.67
C GLU A 102 -3.75 -27.78 -19.63
N GLN A 103 -4.71 -27.18 -20.34
CA GLN A 103 -5.53 -27.88 -21.33
C GLN A 103 -4.72 -28.33 -22.55
N GLU A 104 -3.81 -27.49 -23.05
CA GLU A 104 -2.92 -27.83 -24.17
C GLU A 104 -2.00 -29.01 -23.83
N VAL A 105 -1.39 -29.00 -22.64
CA VAL A 105 -0.54 -30.11 -22.18
C VAL A 105 -1.34 -31.40 -22.05
N ARG A 106 -2.56 -31.33 -21.48
CA ARG A 106 -3.45 -32.50 -21.36
C ARG A 106 -3.92 -33.04 -22.70
N SER A 107 -4.23 -32.17 -23.67
CA SER A 107 -4.68 -32.60 -25.00
C SER A 107 -3.55 -33.28 -25.77
N LYS A 108 -2.32 -32.75 -25.70
CA LYS A 108 -1.12 -33.39 -26.28
C LYS A 108 -0.81 -34.74 -25.62
N ALA A 109 -0.91 -34.83 -24.29
CA ALA A 109 -0.73 -36.09 -23.56
C ALA A 109 -1.78 -37.16 -23.95
N SER A 110 -3.03 -36.75 -24.16
CA SER A 110 -4.13 -37.65 -24.58
C SER A 110 -4.03 -38.08 -26.05
N ALA A 111 -3.62 -37.16 -26.94
CA ALA A 111 -3.45 -37.45 -28.37
C ALA A 111 -2.28 -38.41 -28.67
N ALA A 112 -1.32 -38.55 -27.75
CA ALA A 112 -0.21 -39.49 -27.84
C ALA A 112 -0.51 -40.89 -27.26
N ALA A 113 -1.72 -41.14 -26.74
CA ALA A 113 -2.11 -42.46 -26.28
C ALA A 113 -2.21 -43.44 -27.48
N PRO A 114 -1.55 -44.61 -27.44
CA PRO A 114 -1.48 -45.51 -28.59
C PRO A 114 -2.88 -46.06 -28.90
N THR A 115 -3.39 -45.78 -30.10
CA THR A 115 -4.52 -46.54 -30.65
C THR A 115 -4.01 -47.93 -31.03
N PRO A 116 -4.69 -49.04 -30.69
CA PRO A 116 -4.12 -50.38 -30.83
C PRO A 116 -3.86 -50.88 -32.25
N ASN A 117 -4.10 -50.09 -33.31
CA ASN A 117 -4.17 -50.62 -34.69
C ASN A 117 -3.61 -49.71 -35.80
N VAL A 118 -2.76 -48.73 -35.50
CA VAL A 118 -2.10 -47.94 -36.57
C VAL A 118 -0.59 -47.98 -36.41
N VAL A 119 0.07 -48.74 -37.30
CA VAL A 119 1.53 -48.67 -37.49
C VAL A 119 1.82 -47.35 -38.19
N VAL A 120 2.11 -46.31 -37.41
CA VAL A 120 2.57 -45.02 -37.94
C VAL A 120 4.10 -45.06 -37.98
N HIS A 121 4.69 -44.93 -39.17
CA HIS A 121 6.09 -44.56 -39.33
C HIS A 121 6.27 -43.14 -38.78
N ALA A 122 6.64 -43.03 -37.50
CA ALA A 122 6.82 -41.73 -36.84
C ALA A 122 8.28 -41.26 -36.95
N GLU A 123 8.49 -40.21 -37.75
CA GLU A 123 9.67 -39.36 -37.64
C GLU A 123 9.74 -38.76 -36.22
N SER A 124 10.94 -38.70 -35.68
CA SER A 124 11.28 -38.61 -34.25
C SER A 124 11.12 -37.22 -33.60
N THR A 125 10.11 -36.43 -33.99
CA THR A 125 9.87 -35.07 -33.44
C THR A 125 8.75 -35.00 -32.39
N GLY A 126 7.87 -36.01 -32.30
CA GLY A 126 6.73 -35.98 -31.38
C GLY A 126 7.02 -36.38 -29.91
N THR A 127 8.12 -37.08 -29.64
CA THR A 127 8.41 -37.64 -28.30
C THR A 127 9.11 -36.64 -27.36
N SER A 128 9.94 -35.73 -27.90
CA SER A 128 10.59 -34.67 -27.13
C SER A 128 9.59 -33.61 -26.65
N ASP A 129 8.64 -33.25 -27.51
CA ASP A 129 7.58 -32.29 -27.20
C ASP A 129 6.64 -32.86 -26.14
N LEU A 130 6.32 -34.16 -26.20
CA LEU A 130 5.52 -34.84 -25.19
C LEU A 130 6.24 -34.91 -23.83
N ALA A 131 7.54 -35.24 -23.82
CA ALA A 131 8.33 -35.31 -22.59
C ALA A 131 8.41 -33.94 -21.89
N SER A 132 8.71 -32.88 -22.63
CA SER A 132 8.74 -31.51 -22.10
C SER A 132 7.38 -31.03 -21.59
N ALA A 133 6.29 -31.42 -22.26
CA ALA A 133 4.93 -31.05 -21.86
C ALA A 133 4.54 -31.74 -20.54
N VAL A 134 4.84 -33.04 -20.40
CA VAL A 134 4.58 -33.81 -19.16
C VAL A 134 5.44 -33.30 -17.99
N ASP A 135 6.71 -32.97 -18.23
CA ASP A 135 7.61 -32.44 -17.19
C ASP A 135 7.19 -31.05 -16.68
N SER A 136 6.47 -30.26 -17.49
CA SER A 136 6.01 -28.92 -17.11
C SER A 136 4.70 -28.90 -16.30
N LEU A 137 3.93 -30.00 -16.30
CA LEU A 137 2.61 -30.05 -15.67
C LEU A 137 2.66 -29.79 -14.13
N PRO A 138 3.60 -30.34 -13.35
CA PRO A 138 3.71 -30.02 -11.93
C PRO A 138 3.95 -28.52 -11.67
N ALA A 139 4.78 -27.87 -12.50
CA ALA A 139 5.05 -26.44 -12.38
C ALA A 139 3.81 -25.60 -12.70
N LEU A 140 3.02 -25.98 -13.72
CA LEU A 140 1.74 -25.32 -14.03
C LEU A 140 0.73 -25.47 -12.90
N LEU A 141 0.61 -26.65 -12.28
CA LEU A 141 -0.28 -26.88 -11.14
C LEU A 141 0.15 -26.09 -9.91
N GLN A 142 1.45 -26.00 -9.64
CA GLN A 142 1.98 -25.17 -8.57
C GLN A 142 1.70 -23.68 -8.82
N ARG A 143 1.90 -23.20 -10.06
CA ARG A 143 1.60 -21.82 -10.44
C ARG A 143 0.11 -21.51 -10.30
N LYS A 144 -0.77 -22.42 -10.73
CA LYS A 144 -2.22 -22.32 -10.56
C LYS A 144 -2.59 -22.17 -9.08
N LYS A 145 -2.03 -23.03 -8.21
CA LYS A 145 -2.28 -22.98 -6.77
C LYS A 145 -1.84 -21.64 -6.13
N GLN A 146 -0.70 -21.09 -6.55
CA GLN A 146 -0.25 -19.76 -6.10
C GLN A 146 -1.23 -18.67 -6.55
N LEU A 147 -1.66 -18.69 -7.82
CA LEU A 147 -2.61 -17.71 -8.33
C LEU A 147 -3.98 -17.81 -7.66
N GLU A 148 -4.46 -19.02 -7.34
CA GLU A 148 -5.69 -19.26 -6.57
C GLU A 148 -5.59 -18.71 -5.14
N MET A 149 -4.43 -18.84 -4.50
CA MET A 149 -4.17 -18.21 -3.20
C MET A 149 -4.27 -16.68 -3.30
N HIS A 150 -3.66 -16.07 -4.31
CA HIS A 150 -3.76 -14.62 -4.53
C HIS A 150 -5.18 -14.17 -4.85
N LEU A 151 -5.94 -14.94 -5.63
CA LEU A 151 -7.35 -14.69 -5.89
C LEU A 151 -8.15 -14.65 -4.58
N ALA A 152 -7.87 -15.56 -3.64
CA ALA A 152 -8.50 -15.54 -2.32
C ALA A 152 -8.16 -14.28 -1.51
N PHE A 153 -6.92 -13.79 -1.57
CA PHE A 153 -6.52 -12.54 -0.90
C PHE A 153 -7.21 -11.33 -1.53
N LEU A 154 -7.19 -11.24 -2.86
CA LEU A 154 -7.81 -10.16 -3.62
C LEU A 154 -9.33 -10.12 -3.34
N GLN A 155 -10.00 -11.27 -3.34
CA GLN A 155 -11.42 -11.34 -3.02
C GLN A 155 -11.72 -10.91 -1.58
N ALA A 156 -10.95 -11.43 -0.61
CA ALA A 156 -11.14 -11.09 0.80
C ALA A 156 -10.91 -9.59 1.07
N ALA A 157 -9.84 -9.03 0.50
CA ALA A 157 -9.52 -7.62 0.63
C ALA A 157 -10.59 -6.74 -0.04
N MET A 158 -11.07 -7.13 -1.23
CA MET A 158 -12.16 -6.45 -1.93
C MET A 158 -13.43 -6.42 -1.10
N ASN A 159 -13.82 -7.56 -0.50
CA ASN A 159 -15.02 -7.66 0.34
C ASN A 159 -14.93 -6.70 1.55
N GLN A 160 -13.77 -6.62 2.19
CA GLN A 160 -13.54 -5.69 3.30
C GLN A 160 -13.55 -4.22 2.84
N ALA A 161 -12.87 -3.91 1.73
CA ALA A 161 -12.81 -2.55 1.20
C ALA A 161 -14.21 -2.03 0.82
N MET A 162 -15.06 -2.87 0.23
CA MET A 162 -16.45 -2.52 -0.10
C MET A 162 -17.34 -2.42 1.14
N ALA A 163 -17.22 -3.35 2.09
CA ALA A 163 -18.01 -3.30 3.32
C ALA A 163 -17.71 -2.06 4.18
N ARG A 164 -16.48 -1.54 4.09
CA ARG A 164 -16.01 -0.33 4.79
C ARG A 164 -16.07 0.94 3.94
N ASP A 165 -16.56 0.88 2.69
CA ASP A 165 -16.57 2.01 1.75
C ASP A 165 -15.19 2.72 1.62
N ILE A 166 -14.09 1.96 1.72
CA ILE A 166 -12.71 2.49 1.71
C ILE A 166 -12.40 3.42 0.52
N PRO A 167 -12.90 3.19 -0.72
CA PRO A 167 -12.62 4.11 -1.82
C PRO A 167 -13.04 5.55 -1.53
N VAL A 168 -14.16 5.74 -0.81
CA VAL A 168 -14.67 7.08 -0.48
C VAL A 168 -13.75 7.80 0.51
N TYR A 169 -13.20 7.05 1.47
CA TYR A 169 -12.22 7.58 2.41
C TYR A 169 -10.90 7.92 1.70
N PHE A 170 -10.40 6.99 0.89
CA PHE A 170 -9.16 7.14 0.13
C PHE A 170 -9.16 8.38 -0.77
N GLU A 171 -10.25 8.63 -1.49
CA GLU A 171 -10.38 9.81 -2.36
C GLU A 171 -10.33 11.12 -1.57
N LEU A 172 -11.15 11.22 -0.52
CA LEU A 172 -11.21 12.43 0.29
C LEU A 172 -9.88 12.71 1.01
N GLU A 173 -9.23 11.66 1.51
CA GLU A 173 -7.92 11.75 2.15
C GLU A 173 -6.86 12.21 1.15
N ASN A 174 -6.85 11.68 -0.08
CA ASN A 174 -5.93 12.12 -1.13
C ASN A 174 -6.16 13.58 -1.52
N ASP A 175 -7.40 14.03 -1.67
CA ASP A 175 -7.69 15.43 -1.98
C ASP A 175 -7.14 16.35 -0.86
N MET A 176 -7.28 15.96 0.41
CA MET A 176 -6.70 16.71 1.52
C MET A 176 -5.16 16.68 1.47
N ALA A 177 -4.58 15.50 1.31
CA ALA A 177 -3.13 15.27 1.29
C ALA A 177 -2.44 16.04 0.14
N THR A 178 -3.01 16.00 -1.06
CA THR A 178 -2.47 16.66 -2.26
C THR A 178 -2.74 18.16 -2.35
N GLY A 179 -3.35 18.74 -1.31
CA GLY A 179 -3.58 20.17 -1.23
C GLY A 179 -4.77 20.69 -2.04
N HIS A 180 -5.66 19.83 -2.55
CA HIS A 180 -6.90 20.25 -3.21
C HIS A 180 -7.74 21.17 -2.30
N TYR A 181 -7.70 20.93 -0.99
CA TYR A 181 -8.37 21.74 0.03
C TYR A 181 -7.48 22.80 0.71
N GLN A 182 -6.28 23.08 0.21
CA GLN A 182 -5.33 24.00 0.85
C GLN A 182 -5.90 25.42 1.04
N SER A 183 -6.76 25.87 0.12
CA SER A 183 -7.46 27.17 0.20
C SER A 183 -8.93 27.06 0.63
N ASN A 184 -9.41 25.86 0.94
CA ASN A 184 -10.83 25.60 1.25
C ASN A 184 -11.00 24.56 2.37
N ALA A 185 -10.44 24.84 3.54
CA ALA A 185 -10.58 23.96 4.72
C ALA A 185 -12.04 23.75 5.14
N ALA A 186 -12.92 24.74 4.92
CA ALA A 186 -14.35 24.62 5.20
C ALA A 186 -15.04 23.58 4.29
N GLY A 187 -14.64 23.50 3.01
CA GLY A 187 -15.10 22.46 2.09
C GLY A 187 -14.66 21.07 2.52
N ALA A 188 -13.39 20.91 2.93
CA ALA A 188 -12.90 19.63 3.47
C ALA A 188 -13.71 19.21 4.70
N LYS A 189 -13.91 20.13 5.65
CA LYS A 189 -14.73 19.91 6.86
C LYS A 189 -16.12 19.41 6.50
N ALA A 190 -16.78 20.03 5.53
CA ALA A 190 -18.12 19.65 5.11
C ALA A 190 -18.18 18.20 4.56
N GLU A 191 -17.20 17.77 3.78
CA GLU A 191 -17.13 16.39 3.29
C GLU A 191 -16.81 15.39 4.40
N VAL A 192 -15.87 15.73 5.31
CA VAL A 192 -15.55 14.90 6.48
C VAL A 192 -16.78 14.69 7.36
N LEU A 193 -17.54 15.75 7.64
CA LEU A 193 -18.77 15.68 8.44
C LEU A 193 -19.80 14.72 7.84
N LYS A 194 -19.91 14.60 6.51
CA LYS A 194 -20.87 13.67 5.86
C LYS A 194 -20.56 12.21 6.18
N LEU A 195 -19.28 11.87 6.37
CA LEU A 195 -18.82 10.50 6.65
C LEU A 195 -18.87 10.19 8.14
N VAL A 196 -18.36 11.09 8.99
CA VAL A 196 -18.23 10.82 10.43
C VAL A 196 -19.53 10.99 11.22
N SER A 197 -20.50 11.74 10.68
CA SER A 197 -21.81 11.93 11.32
C SER A 197 -22.74 10.72 11.17
N LYS A 198 -22.32 9.66 10.48
CA LYS A 198 -23.04 8.39 10.39
C LYS A 198 -22.40 7.40 11.37
N ALA A 199 -23.07 7.05 12.46
CA ALA A 199 -22.52 6.06 13.40
C ALA A 199 -22.46 4.66 12.78
N MET A 200 -23.53 4.26 12.08
CA MET A 200 -23.66 2.94 11.47
C MET A 200 -23.54 3.02 9.94
N GLY A 201 -22.83 2.05 9.36
CA GLY A 201 -22.56 2.00 7.92
C GLY A 201 -21.57 3.06 7.44
N GLY A 202 -21.16 2.94 6.17
CA GLY A 202 -20.25 3.91 5.54
C GLY A 202 -18.85 3.94 6.17
N GLY A 203 -18.27 2.79 6.51
CA GLY A 203 -16.97 2.68 7.17
C GLY A 203 -17.03 2.29 8.65
N SER A 204 -15.94 1.72 9.14
CA SER A 204 -15.75 1.35 10.53
C SER A 204 -15.47 2.57 11.42
N VAL A 205 -15.47 2.37 12.74
CA VAL A 205 -15.02 3.40 13.70
C VAL A 205 -13.59 3.85 13.38
N GLN A 206 -12.72 2.90 13.04
CA GLN A 206 -11.31 3.16 12.74
C GLN A 206 -11.16 4.00 11.47
N ASP A 207 -11.91 3.68 10.41
CA ASP A 207 -11.87 4.43 9.14
C ASP A 207 -12.26 5.91 9.36
N LYS A 208 -13.31 6.13 10.16
CA LYS A 208 -13.78 7.47 10.52
C LYS A 208 -12.76 8.23 11.36
N LEU A 209 -12.16 7.59 12.37
CA LEU A 209 -11.14 8.23 13.19
C LEU A 209 -9.87 8.57 12.40
N ARG A 210 -9.43 7.68 11.50
CA ARG A 210 -8.32 7.92 10.57
C ARG A 210 -8.62 9.13 9.69
N LEU A 211 -9.82 9.22 9.13
CA LEU A 211 -10.22 10.37 8.33
C LEU A 211 -10.14 11.69 9.12
N VAL A 212 -10.62 11.72 10.37
CA VAL A 212 -10.53 12.91 11.22
C VAL A 212 -9.06 13.26 11.52
N ALA A 213 -8.21 12.27 11.74
CA ALA A 213 -6.80 12.47 11.96
C ALA A 213 -6.08 13.01 10.71
N VAL A 214 -6.38 12.45 9.52
CA VAL A 214 -5.87 12.99 8.24
C VAL A 214 -6.37 14.41 8.02
N PHE A 215 -7.65 14.72 8.26
CA PHE A 215 -8.17 16.08 8.18
C PHE A 215 -7.42 17.05 9.11
N CYS A 216 -7.12 16.62 10.34
CA CYS A 216 -6.35 17.40 11.30
C CYS A 216 -4.93 17.72 10.81
N LEU A 217 -4.26 16.73 10.20
CA LEU A 217 -2.85 16.79 9.82
C LEU A 217 -2.60 17.39 8.43
N ALA A 218 -3.46 17.08 7.45
CA ALA A 218 -3.28 17.43 6.04
C ALA A 218 -3.94 18.76 5.65
N THR A 219 -4.73 19.38 6.53
CA THR A 219 -5.39 20.66 6.24
C THR A 219 -4.97 21.76 7.21
N SER A 220 -5.18 23.01 6.80
CA SER A 220 -5.02 24.18 7.65
C SER A 220 -6.27 24.50 8.49
N ALA A 221 -7.15 23.51 8.73
CA ALA A 221 -8.38 23.70 9.49
C ALA A 221 -8.10 24.21 10.91
N ALA A 222 -8.94 25.12 11.42
CA ALA A 222 -8.79 25.66 12.75
C ALA A 222 -8.98 24.57 13.82
N GLY A 223 -8.43 24.77 15.02
CA GLY A 223 -8.63 23.84 16.13
C GLY A 223 -10.11 23.61 16.44
N SER A 224 -10.92 24.67 16.39
CA SER A 224 -12.37 24.61 16.58
C SER A 224 -13.10 23.79 15.51
N ASP A 225 -12.61 23.78 14.26
CA ASP A 225 -13.21 22.97 13.20
C ASP A 225 -12.97 21.48 13.44
N ILE A 226 -11.79 21.12 13.93
CA ILE A 226 -11.46 19.75 14.33
C ILE A 226 -12.31 19.33 15.52
N ASP A 227 -12.41 20.18 16.55
CA ASP A 227 -13.22 19.89 17.73
C ASP A 227 -14.71 19.71 17.36
N GLU A 228 -15.23 20.47 16.40
CA GLU A 228 -16.59 20.30 15.87
C GLU A 228 -16.77 18.96 15.15
N VAL A 229 -15.81 18.55 14.31
CA VAL A 229 -15.84 17.24 13.63
C VAL A 229 -15.81 16.09 14.63
N VAL A 230 -14.94 16.18 15.64
CA VAL A 230 -14.86 15.17 16.72
C VAL A 230 -16.17 15.11 17.50
N ALA A 231 -16.73 16.26 17.89
CA ALA A 231 -18.00 16.32 18.60
C ALA A 231 -19.16 15.77 17.76
N ALA A 232 -19.20 16.06 16.45
CA ALA A 232 -20.21 15.52 15.55
C ALA A 232 -20.16 13.99 15.49
N MET A 233 -18.96 13.40 15.41
CA MET A 233 -18.79 11.95 15.45
C MET A 233 -19.26 11.37 16.79
N GLN A 234 -18.82 11.93 17.93
CA GLN A 234 -19.25 11.47 19.26
C GLN A 234 -20.77 11.52 19.42
N ASN A 235 -21.38 12.65 19.07
CA ASN A 235 -22.83 12.83 19.13
C ASN A 235 -23.58 11.82 18.24
N ALA A 236 -23.08 11.52 17.04
CA ALA A 236 -23.69 10.53 16.17
C ALA A 236 -23.72 9.13 16.82
N TYR A 237 -22.63 8.72 17.46
CA TYR A 237 -22.54 7.42 18.14
C TYR A 237 -23.42 7.36 19.40
N GLU A 238 -23.47 8.43 20.19
CA GLU A 238 -24.35 8.52 21.36
C GLU A 238 -25.83 8.46 20.96
N GLN A 239 -26.23 9.20 19.93
CA GLN A 239 -27.59 9.18 19.39
C GLN A 239 -27.97 7.80 18.85
N ALA A 240 -27.08 7.15 18.11
CA ALA A 240 -27.31 5.80 17.60
C ALA A 240 -27.42 4.77 18.73
N GLN A 241 -26.60 4.88 19.79
CA GLN A 241 -26.71 4.02 20.96
C GLN A 241 -28.02 4.25 21.72
N ALA A 242 -28.43 5.51 21.91
CA ALA A 242 -29.70 5.84 22.55
C ALA A 242 -30.89 5.29 21.74
N ALA A 243 -30.87 5.46 20.42
CA ALA A 243 -31.89 4.90 19.53
C ALA A 243 -31.96 3.37 19.62
N SER A 244 -30.82 2.68 19.67
CA SER A 244 -30.76 1.23 19.80
C SER A 244 -31.31 0.70 21.13
N LYS A 245 -31.24 1.47 22.22
CA LYS A 245 -31.81 1.08 23.53
C LYS A 245 -33.33 1.15 23.56
N VAL A 246 -33.93 1.99 22.72
CA VAL A 246 -35.39 2.19 22.62
C VAL A 246 -36.00 1.38 21.47
N ALA A 247 -35.16 0.84 20.59
CA ALA A 247 -35.59 0.04 19.46
C ALA A 247 -36.23 -1.29 19.91
N PRO A 248 -37.26 -1.78 19.19
CA PRO A 248 -37.83 -3.11 19.42
C PRO A 248 -36.75 -4.20 19.34
N PRO A 249 -36.88 -5.33 20.07
CA PRO A 249 -35.93 -6.43 20.05
C PRO A 249 -35.64 -7.00 18.65
N ASP A 250 -36.61 -6.87 17.73
CA ASP A 250 -36.54 -7.37 16.35
C ASP A 250 -36.03 -6.33 15.34
N ALA A 251 -35.53 -5.18 15.79
CA ALA A 251 -35.03 -4.14 14.90
C ALA A 251 -33.77 -4.63 14.15
N PRO A 252 -33.74 -4.52 12.80
CA PRO A 252 -32.69 -5.12 11.97
C PRO A 252 -31.31 -4.43 12.05
N ILE A 253 -31.17 -3.36 12.83
CA ILE A 253 -29.91 -2.59 12.91
C ILE A 253 -29.40 -2.68 14.36
N PRO A 254 -28.33 -3.47 14.61
CA PRO A 254 -27.62 -3.38 15.88
C PRO A 254 -27.03 -1.97 15.98
N GLY A 255 -27.28 -1.27 17.10
CA GLY A 255 -26.59 -0.01 17.37
C GLY A 255 -25.10 -0.22 17.68
N PRO A 256 -24.35 0.87 17.92
CA PRO A 256 -22.95 0.80 18.31
C PRO A 256 -22.74 -0.07 19.55
N THR A 257 -21.73 -0.93 19.51
CA THR A 257 -21.34 -1.78 20.64
C THR A 257 -20.59 -0.97 21.70
N ALA A 258 -20.37 -1.55 22.89
CA ALA A 258 -19.53 -0.93 23.91
C ALA A 258 -18.08 -0.74 23.43
N VAL A 259 -17.59 -1.63 22.56
CA VAL A 259 -16.26 -1.52 21.95
C VAL A 259 -16.21 -0.32 21.01
N ASP A 260 -17.24 -0.11 20.20
CA ASP A 260 -17.32 1.04 19.30
C ASP A 260 -17.32 2.37 20.07
N MET A 261 -18.13 2.46 21.13
CA MET A 261 -18.18 3.68 21.96
C MET A 261 -16.83 3.99 22.61
N GLU A 262 -16.13 2.97 23.12
CA GLU A 262 -14.81 3.15 23.72
C GLU A 262 -13.76 3.53 22.66
N ALA A 263 -13.82 2.95 21.47
CA ALA A 263 -12.94 3.31 20.36
C ALA A 263 -13.14 4.77 19.94
N VAL A 264 -14.39 5.24 19.83
CA VAL A 264 -14.68 6.66 19.55
C VAL A 264 -14.12 7.58 20.64
N ARG A 265 -14.30 7.21 21.92
CA ARG A 265 -13.79 7.98 23.06
C ARG A 265 -12.27 8.09 23.05
N LYS A 266 -11.57 6.97 22.89
CA LYS A 266 -10.10 6.92 22.83
C LYS A 266 -9.55 7.63 21.59
N GLY A 267 -10.20 7.43 20.43
CA GLY A 267 -9.85 8.07 19.18
C GLY A 267 -9.97 9.60 19.22
N ALA A 268 -10.99 10.13 19.89
CA ALA A 268 -11.12 11.57 20.13
C ALA A 268 -9.93 12.12 20.94
N GLY A 269 -9.41 11.33 21.89
CA GLY A 269 -8.16 11.61 22.59
C GLY A 269 -6.97 11.69 21.62
N ALA A 270 -6.80 10.68 20.77
CA ALA A 270 -5.73 10.66 19.77
C ALA A 270 -5.77 11.89 18.84
N VAL A 271 -6.95 12.28 18.33
CA VAL A 271 -7.10 13.49 17.52
C VAL A 271 -6.74 14.75 18.32
N SER A 272 -7.09 14.81 19.60
CA SER A 272 -6.71 15.93 20.49
C SER A 272 -5.19 16.00 20.69
N TYR A 273 -4.52 14.85 20.79
CA TYR A 273 -3.07 14.75 20.84
C TYR A 273 -2.42 15.24 19.54
N LEU A 274 -2.90 14.78 18.37
CA LEU A 274 -2.43 15.24 17.06
C LEU A 274 -2.61 16.75 16.88
N ARG A 275 -3.77 17.30 17.30
CA ARG A 275 -4.03 18.75 17.28
C ARG A 275 -3.00 19.51 18.12
N ARG A 276 -2.63 18.98 19.29
CA ARG A 276 -1.60 19.56 20.16
C ARG A 276 -0.23 19.52 19.49
N LEU A 277 0.17 18.38 18.93
CA LEU A 277 1.43 18.26 18.18
C LEU A 277 1.51 19.28 17.04
N ARG A 278 0.42 19.43 16.28
CA ARG A 278 0.31 20.43 15.21
C ARG A 278 0.48 21.85 15.72
N SER A 279 -0.11 22.17 16.89
CA SER A 279 -0.02 23.52 17.47
C SER A 279 1.37 23.90 17.99
N ILE A 280 2.19 22.91 18.37
CA ILE A 280 3.55 23.13 18.88
C ILE A 280 4.56 23.21 17.72
N GLN A 281 4.09 23.19 16.46
CA GLN A 281 4.93 23.16 15.25
C GLN A 281 5.93 22.00 15.21
N MET A 282 5.64 20.91 15.95
CA MET A 282 6.43 19.67 15.90
C MET A 282 6.18 18.88 14.60
N LEU A 283 5.25 19.34 13.77
CA LEU A 283 4.92 18.79 12.47
C LEU A 283 5.28 19.83 11.39
N PRO A 284 6.06 19.46 10.36
CA PRO A 284 6.21 20.30 9.18
C PRO A 284 4.83 20.53 8.57
N THR A 285 4.37 21.79 8.52
CA THR A 285 3.15 22.12 7.77
C THR A 285 3.50 22.15 6.29
N GLN A 286 3.55 20.99 5.64
CA GLN A 286 3.77 20.89 4.21
C GLN A 286 2.50 20.39 3.53
N ALA A 287 1.98 21.20 2.60
CA ALA A 287 1.20 20.63 1.51
C ALA A 287 2.13 19.65 0.76
N LEU A 288 1.68 18.42 0.53
CA LEU A 288 2.42 17.49 -0.31
C LEU A 288 2.56 18.11 -1.70
N GLY A 289 3.79 18.16 -2.23
CA GLY A 289 4.10 18.88 -3.46
C GLY A 289 3.25 18.44 -4.66
N GLN A 290 2.85 19.40 -5.49
CA GLN A 290 1.95 19.27 -6.65
C GLN A 290 2.48 18.44 -7.84
N ASN A 291 3.45 17.55 -7.67
CA ASN A 291 4.00 16.76 -8.77
C ASN A 291 3.17 15.49 -9.03
N ALA A 292 1.88 15.67 -9.36
CA ALA A 292 1.06 14.58 -9.88
C ALA A 292 1.30 14.44 -11.39
N LEU A 293 1.92 13.34 -11.81
CA LEU A 293 2.02 12.99 -13.23
C LEU A 293 0.61 12.70 -13.79
N GLU A 294 0.18 13.46 -14.79
CA GLU A 294 -1.09 13.26 -15.47
C GLU A 294 -1.07 11.97 -16.31
N LYS A 295 -1.67 10.89 -15.79
CA LYS A 295 -2.05 9.73 -16.61
C LYS A 295 -3.50 9.94 -17.07
N LYS A 296 -3.70 10.11 -18.39
CA LYS A 296 -5.04 10.20 -19.00
C LYS A 296 -5.89 8.99 -18.60
N PRO A 297 -7.20 9.18 -18.34
CA PRO A 297 -8.10 8.06 -18.11
C PRO A 297 -8.17 7.22 -19.40
N GLY A 298 -7.71 5.98 -19.31
CA GLY A 298 -7.80 4.99 -20.38
C GLY A 298 -9.24 4.49 -20.53
N ASP A 299 -9.62 4.23 -21.77
CA ASP A 299 -10.96 3.89 -22.23
C ASP A 299 -11.55 2.63 -21.56
N ASN A 300 -12.78 2.73 -21.05
CA ASN A 300 -13.53 1.72 -20.28
C ASN A 300 -14.03 0.52 -21.13
N THR A 301 -13.50 0.33 -22.34
CA THR A 301 -14.00 -0.66 -23.31
C THR A 301 -13.40 -2.06 -23.15
N VAL A 302 -12.33 -2.21 -22.35
CA VAL A 302 -11.64 -3.50 -22.15
C VAL A 302 -12.21 -4.30 -20.96
N PHE A 303 -12.78 -3.61 -19.96
CA PHE A 303 -13.35 -4.17 -18.73
C PHE A 303 -14.58 -5.07 -18.98
N SER A 304 -15.38 -4.73 -19.99
CA SER A 304 -16.57 -5.50 -20.40
C SER A 304 -16.23 -6.84 -21.05
N SER A 305 -15.03 -6.97 -21.65
CA SER A 305 -14.59 -8.21 -22.31
C SER A 305 -14.13 -9.29 -21.32
N LEU A 306 -13.70 -8.89 -20.12
CA LEU A 306 -13.30 -9.79 -19.03
C LEU A 306 -14.52 -10.45 -18.38
N MET A 307 -15.62 -9.70 -18.27
CA MET A 307 -16.92 -10.16 -17.75
C MET A 307 -17.55 -11.26 -18.60
N ALA A 308 -17.27 -11.30 -19.91
CA ALA A 308 -17.78 -12.34 -20.80
C ALA A 308 -16.99 -13.66 -20.73
N LYS A 309 -15.72 -13.64 -20.28
CA LYS A 309 -14.84 -14.83 -20.22
C LYS A 309 -14.62 -15.41 -18.83
N VAL A 310 -14.93 -14.67 -17.76
CA VAL A 310 -14.86 -15.16 -16.37
C VAL A 310 -16.16 -15.89 -15.95
N GLN A 311 -17.21 -15.85 -16.76
CA GLN A 311 -18.51 -16.48 -16.50
C GLN A 311 -18.49 -18.03 -16.43
N THR A 312 -17.39 -18.71 -16.82
CA THR A 312 -17.42 -20.17 -17.01
C THR A 312 -16.84 -21.02 -15.87
N GLN A 313 -16.19 -20.45 -14.84
CA GLN A 313 -15.96 -21.18 -13.57
C GLN A 313 -15.45 -20.20 -12.49
N ALA A 314 -16.23 -20.08 -11.41
CA ALA A 314 -15.98 -19.33 -10.17
C ALA A 314 -16.01 -17.78 -10.24
N THR A 315 -16.84 -17.23 -9.33
CA THR A 315 -16.92 -15.83 -8.85
C THR A 315 -17.46 -14.73 -9.77
N GLY A 316 -18.79 -14.71 -9.94
CA GLY A 316 -19.55 -13.52 -10.37
C GLY A 316 -19.62 -12.37 -9.35
N LEU A 317 -18.80 -12.40 -8.28
CA LEU A 317 -18.81 -11.41 -7.20
C LEU A 317 -17.92 -10.18 -7.48
N LEU A 318 -16.95 -10.28 -8.39
CA LEU A 318 -16.01 -9.20 -8.72
C LEU A 318 -16.56 -8.22 -9.77
N ALA A 319 -17.57 -8.67 -10.52
CA ALA A 319 -18.24 -7.99 -11.62
C ALA A 319 -18.81 -6.60 -11.30
N ASN A 320 -19.57 -6.49 -10.20
CA ASN A 320 -20.29 -5.27 -9.83
C ASN A 320 -19.48 -4.35 -8.92
N ALA A 321 -18.30 -4.79 -8.48
CA ALA A 321 -17.49 -4.11 -7.48
C ALA A 321 -16.32 -3.31 -8.10
N THR A 322 -15.99 -3.56 -9.37
CA THR A 322 -14.87 -2.91 -10.08
C THR A 322 -15.13 -1.47 -10.51
N GLU A 323 -16.39 -1.06 -10.73
CA GLU A 323 -16.71 0.35 -11.03
C GLU A 323 -16.37 1.28 -9.85
N LYS A 324 -16.58 0.83 -8.61
CA LYS A 324 -16.24 1.59 -7.40
C LYS A 324 -14.75 1.58 -7.04
N VAL A 325 -13.99 0.58 -7.45
CA VAL A 325 -12.53 0.49 -7.17
C VAL A 325 -11.70 1.10 -8.29
N SER A 326 -12.28 1.35 -9.46
CA SER A 326 -11.66 2.22 -10.48
C SER A 326 -11.33 3.62 -9.94
N SER A 327 -12.08 4.06 -8.94
CA SER A 327 -11.91 5.33 -8.23
C SER A 327 -10.66 5.33 -7.32
N MET A 328 -10.21 4.16 -6.88
CA MET A 328 -8.92 3.95 -6.19
C MET A 328 -7.70 4.00 -7.12
N LEU A 329 -7.90 4.16 -8.44
CA LEU A 329 -6.83 4.50 -9.40
C LEU A 329 -6.43 5.98 -9.32
N GLY A 330 -6.94 6.72 -8.32
CA GLY A 330 -6.60 8.11 -8.05
C GLY A 330 -5.09 8.36 -8.01
N ARG A 331 -4.72 9.62 -8.28
CA ARG A 331 -3.34 10.09 -8.35
C ARG A 331 -2.61 9.75 -7.05
N GLY A 332 -1.64 8.84 -7.12
CA GLY A 332 -0.68 8.65 -6.04
C GLY A 332 0.10 9.94 -5.82
N HIS A 333 0.27 10.33 -4.56
CA HIS A 333 1.11 11.46 -4.19
C HIS A 333 2.47 10.98 -3.74
N THR A 334 3.50 11.81 -3.84
CA THR A 334 4.84 11.48 -3.34
C THR A 334 4.89 11.79 -1.85
N ASP A 335 5.07 10.75 -1.02
CA ASP A 335 5.10 10.86 0.43
C ASP A 335 6.33 11.65 0.88
N TYR A 336 6.32 12.18 2.09
CA TYR A 336 7.41 12.99 2.63
C TYR A 336 8.76 12.25 2.58
N ALA A 337 8.78 10.99 3.01
CA ALA A 337 10.01 10.18 3.04
C ALA A 337 10.60 9.98 1.63
N THR A 338 9.75 9.73 0.64
CA THR A 338 10.17 9.59 -0.77
C THR A 338 10.73 10.91 -1.29
N ARG A 339 10.03 12.03 -1.06
CA ARG A 339 10.50 13.37 -1.46
C ARG A 339 11.85 13.71 -0.85
N VAL A 340 12.05 13.41 0.44
CA VAL A 340 13.34 13.59 1.12
C VAL A 340 14.40 12.76 0.41
N VAL A 341 14.17 11.46 0.22
CA VAL A 341 15.16 10.58 -0.41
C VAL A 341 15.51 11.03 -1.83
N GLU A 342 14.53 11.43 -2.64
CA GLU A 342 14.75 11.95 -3.98
C GLU A 342 15.61 13.21 -3.97
N ASN A 343 15.25 14.19 -3.14
CA ASN A 343 15.94 15.48 -3.07
C ASN A 343 17.38 15.33 -2.53
N LEU A 344 17.57 14.54 -1.46
CA LEU A 344 18.90 14.27 -0.88
C LEU A 344 19.79 13.47 -1.86
N THR A 345 19.21 12.61 -2.69
CA THR A 345 19.96 11.81 -3.66
C THR A 345 20.43 12.65 -4.85
N GLU A 346 19.59 13.59 -5.27
CA GLU A 346 19.86 14.49 -6.39
C GLU A 346 20.59 15.78 -5.98
N MET A 347 20.70 16.04 -4.67
CA MET A 347 21.38 17.21 -4.09
C MET A 347 20.81 18.53 -4.63
N ARG A 348 19.48 18.58 -4.82
CA ARG A 348 18.79 19.74 -5.39
C ARG A 348 18.89 20.94 -4.44
N PRO A 349 19.35 22.12 -4.87
CA PRO A 349 19.44 23.29 -4.01
C PRO A 349 18.05 23.76 -3.54
N ASN A 350 17.97 24.38 -2.35
CA ASN A 350 16.74 24.89 -1.73
C ASN A 350 15.65 23.82 -1.50
N THR A 351 16.05 22.60 -1.15
CA THR A 351 15.14 21.49 -0.80
C THR A 351 15.26 21.14 0.68
N GLU A 352 14.66 20.01 1.09
CA GLU A 352 14.75 19.42 2.42
C GLU A 352 16.20 19.20 2.90
N ASP A 353 17.19 19.24 1.99
CA ASP A 353 18.63 19.30 2.30
C ASP A 353 19.02 20.28 3.42
N GLU A 354 18.34 21.42 3.54
CA GLU A 354 18.75 22.48 4.48
C GLU A 354 18.36 22.21 5.94
N SER A 355 17.40 21.31 6.18
CA SER A 355 16.95 20.94 7.53
C SER A 355 17.63 19.69 8.08
N PHE A 356 18.33 18.92 7.25
CA PHE A 356 18.96 17.67 7.65
C PHE A 356 20.37 17.89 8.20
N LEU A 357 20.69 17.17 9.28
CA LEU A 357 22.05 17.11 9.81
C LEU A 357 22.90 16.17 8.96
N TYR A 358 24.00 16.70 8.41
CA TYR A 358 24.96 15.92 7.63
C TYR A 358 26.13 15.44 8.48
N LEU A 359 26.35 14.12 8.47
CA LEU A 359 27.44 13.46 9.19
C LEU A 359 28.26 12.60 8.23
N ASP A 360 29.57 12.81 8.21
CA ASP A 360 30.50 11.95 7.47
C ASP A 360 31.38 11.15 8.47
N PRO A 361 31.17 9.82 8.60
CA PRO A 361 31.98 8.99 9.50
C PRO A 361 33.48 8.97 9.18
N LYS A 362 33.88 9.37 7.97
CA LYS A 362 35.28 9.45 7.54
C LYS A 362 35.92 10.82 7.84
N MET A 363 35.13 11.84 8.16
CA MET A 363 35.66 13.15 8.55
C MET A 363 36.14 13.13 9.99
N VAL A 364 37.15 13.96 10.27
CA VAL A 364 37.69 14.12 11.62
C VAL A 364 36.58 14.69 12.52
N ARG A 365 36.42 14.12 13.71
CA ARG A 365 35.41 14.56 14.69
C ARG A 365 35.55 16.06 14.96
N GLY A 366 34.42 16.78 14.88
CA GLY A 366 34.34 18.20 15.22
C GLY A 366 34.42 19.16 14.04
N LEU A 367 34.62 18.68 12.80
CA LEU A 367 34.33 19.49 11.62
C LEU A 367 32.88 19.29 11.21
N GLU A 368 32.15 20.41 11.08
CA GLU A 368 30.85 20.41 10.43
C GLU A 368 31.00 20.12 8.94
N VAL A 369 30.00 19.42 8.40
CA VAL A 369 29.93 19.12 6.98
C VAL A 369 29.31 20.33 6.27
N ASP A 370 30.09 21.06 5.49
CA ASP A 370 29.54 22.11 4.64
C ASP A 370 28.83 21.49 3.43
N VAL A 371 27.50 21.52 3.48
CA VAL A 371 26.61 20.97 2.45
C VAL A 371 26.83 21.63 1.10
N ASN A 372 27.20 22.92 1.06
CA ASN A 372 27.45 23.63 -0.19
C ASN A 372 28.72 23.14 -0.89
N THR A 373 29.77 22.84 -0.13
CA THR A 373 30.94 22.15 -0.70
C THR A 373 30.59 20.72 -1.10
N LEU A 374 29.79 19.97 -0.33
CA LEU A 374 29.36 18.63 -0.74
C LEU A 374 28.60 18.63 -2.07
N ARG A 375 27.67 19.57 -2.27
CA ARG A 375 26.88 19.72 -3.52
C ARG A 375 27.78 19.89 -4.75
N GLY A 376 28.90 20.60 -4.62
CA GLY A 376 29.81 20.87 -5.73
C GLY A 376 30.75 19.71 -6.11
N PHE A 377 31.01 18.78 -5.20
CA PHE A 377 32.05 17.76 -5.37
C PHE A 377 31.57 16.30 -5.27
N ARG A 378 30.33 16.06 -4.83
CA ARG A 378 29.83 14.69 -4.66
C ARG A 378 29.09 14.20 -5.92
N PRO A 379 29.43 13.02 -6.46
CA PRO A 379 28.62 12.40 -7.51
C PRO A 379 27.24 12.00 -6.97
N PRO A 380 26.19 11.89 -7.82
CA PRO A 380 24.86 11.46 -7.41
C PRO A 380 24.87 10.15 -6.62
N VAL A 381 24.04 10.07 -5.59
CA VAL A 381 23.95 8.87 -4.76
C VAL A 381 23.21 7.77 -5.51
N ARG A 382 23.79 6.56 -5.49
CA ARG A 382 23.17 5.39 -6.14
C ARG A 382 22.58 4.40 -5.15
N GLU A 383 23.11 4.35 -3.94
CA GLU A 383 22.67 3.45 -2.87
C GLU A 383 22.19 4.27 -1.67
N VAL A 384 20.94 4.10 -1.28
CA VAL A 384 20.31 4.80 -0.17
C VAL A 384 19.72 3.80 0.81
N ILE A 385 19.95 4.03 2.10
CA ILE A 385 19.26 3.36 3.18
C ILE A 385 18.39 4.41 3.86
N LEU A 386 17.07 4.26 3.80
CA LEU A 386 16.13 5.05 4.59
C LEU A 386 15.76 4.26 5.84
N PHE A 387 15.92 4.88 7.01
CA PHE A 387 15.49 4.29 8.28
C PHE A 387 14.54 5.24 9.02
N VAL A 388 13.29 4.81 9.22
CA VAL A 388 12.28 5.60 9.94
C VAL A 388 12.19 5.19 11.41
N ILE A 389 12.42 6.16 12.29
CA ILE A 389 12.37 6.01 13.74
C ILE A 389 10.94 6.33 14.20
N GLY A 390 10.27 5.40 14.86
CA GLY A 390 8.89 5.58 15.34
C GLY A 390 7.82 4.88 14.52
N GLY A 391 8.22 3.88 13.71
CA GLY A 391 7.29 3.03 12.95
C GLY A 391 7.30 3.34 11.46
N GLY A 392 7.20 2.30 10.64
CA GLY A 392 7.05 2.34 9.19
C GLY A 392 5.75 1.70 8.74
N CYS A 393 5.38 1.86 7.48
CA CYS A 393 4.20 1.21 6.91
C CYS A 393 4.44 0.79 5.45
N TYR A 394 3.60 -0.12 4.94
CA TYR A 394 3.71 -0.60 3.57
C TYR A 394 3.40 0.48 2.52
N ALA A 395 2.56 1.45 2.84
CA ALA A 395 2.27 2.58 1.95
C ALA A 395 3.55 3.38 1.67
N GLU A 396 4.28 3.76 2.72
CA GLU A 396 5.55 4.49 2.63
C GLU A 396 6.62 3.68 1.91
N PHE A 397 6.77 2.39 2.27
CA PHE A 397 7.70 1.49 1.61
C PHE A 397 7.43 1.41 0.11
N GLN A 398 6.17 1.27 -0.27
CA GLN A 398 5.78 1.20 -1.65
C GLN A 398 6.01 2.52 -2.39
N ASN A 399 5.62 3.64 -1.79
CA ASN A 399 5.80 4.97 -2.40
C ASN A 399 7.27 5.18 -2.81
N LEU A 400 8.17 4.78 -1.91
CA LEU A 400 9.61 4.81 -2.12
C LEU A 400 10.05 3.87 -3.26
N GLN A 401 9.54 2.64 -3.31
CA GLN A 401 9.89 1.68 -4.37
C GLN A 401 9.37 2.09 -5.75
N SER A 402 8.18 2.69 -5.82
CA SER A 402 7.62 3.22 -7.07
C SER A 402 8.52 4.30 -7.68
N SER A 403 9.09 5.20 -6.87
CA SER A 403 10.04 6.22 -7.34
C SER A 403 11.30 5.64 -8.00
N VAL A 404 11.76 4.48 -7.52
CA VAL A 404 12.90 3.75 -8.09
C VAL A 404 12.55 3.13 -9.44
N MET A 405 11.36 2.53 -9.54
CA MET A 405 10.88 1.91 -10.77
C MET A 405 10.66 2.94 -11.88
N GLU A 406 10.09 4.10 -11.56
CA GLU A 406 9.85 5.18 -12.52
C GLU A 406 11.16 5.85 -12.99
N GLY A 407 12.09 6.11 -12.08
CA GLY A 407 13.40 6.68 -12.43
C GLY A 407 14.21 5.80 -13.40
N GLY A 408 14.02 4.47 -13.36
CA GLY A 408 14.66 3.55 -14.30
C GLY A 408 14.13 3.64 -15.74
N SER A 409 12.89 4.10 -15.93
CA SER A 409 12.24 4.25 -17.25
C SER A 409 12.69 5.53 -17.98
N MET A 410 13.05 6.58 -17.24
CA MET A 410 13.40 7.90 -17.79
C MET A 410 14.89 8.07 -18.13
N GLY A 411 15.66 6.99 -18.21
CA GLY A 411 17.11 7.03 -18.49
C GLY A 411 17.98 7.52 -17.32
N MET A 412 17.41 7.69 -16.12
CA MET A 412 18.19 7.90 -14.90
C MET A 412 18.84 6.57 -14.45
N THR A 413 20.04 6.65 -13.89
CA THR A 413 20.72 5.47 -13.34
C THR A 413 19.89 4.86 -12.22
N ARG A 414 19.60 3.55 -12.32
CA ARG A 414 18.86 2.77 -11.33
C ARG A 414 19.46 2.97 -9.94
N ARG A 415 18.64 3.44 -8.99
CA ARG A 415 19.01 3.63 -7.58
C ARG A 415 18.66 2.37 -6.79
N GLY A 416 19.55 1.92 -5.91
CA GLY A 416 19.25 0.95 -4.87
C GLY A 416 18.70 1.69 -3.65
N ILE A 417 17.48 1.35 -3.23
CA ILE A 417 16.89 1.89 -2.00
C ILE A 417 16.53 0.74 -1.06
N THR A 418 17.12 0.76 0.12
CA THR A 418 16.77 -0.11 1.24
C THR A 418 15.93 0.67 2.23
N TYR A 419 14.75 0.14 2.56
CA TYR A 419 13.85 0.72 3.55
C TYR A 419 13.96 -0.05 4.87
N GLY A 420 14.03 0.67 5.97
CA GLY A 420 14.00 0.13 7.31
C GLY A 420 13.17 1.02 8.24
N CYS A 421 12.67 0.43 9.31
CA CYS A 421 11.97 1.15 10.37
C CYS A 421 12.13 0.40 11.70
N THR A 422 11.76 1.05 12.79
CA THR A 422 11.78 0.42 14.14
C THR A 422 10.77 -0.72 14.24
N GLU A 423 9.61 -0.56 13.62
CA GLU A 423 8.52 -1.54 13.59
C GLU A 423 7.68 -1.28 12.33
N LEU A 424 7.23 -2.34 11.64
CA LEU A 424 6.32 -2.21 10.52
C LEU A 424 4.89 -2.31 11.03
N MET A 425 4.10 -1.26 10.81
CA MET A 425 2.80 -1.07 11.43
C MET A 425 1.70 -0.97 10.38
N CYS A 426 0.56 -1.61 10.68
CA CYS A 426 -0.68 -1.33 9.96
C CYS A 426 -1.36 -0.07 10.53
N PRO A 427 -2.27 0.58 9.76
CA PRO A 427 -2.89 1.83 10.18
C PRO A 427 -3.65 1.77 11.51
N GLU A 428 -4.31 0.64 11.79
CA GLU A 428 -5.03 0.44 13.05
C GLU A 428 -4.06 0.36 14.25
N ALA A 429 -2.93 -0.32 14.10
CA ALA A 429 -1.91 -0.38 15.14
C ALA A 429 -1.31 1.00 15.42
N PHE A 430 -1.08 1.80 14.37
CA PHE A 430 -0.58 3.15 14.51
C PHE A 430 -1.60 4.08 15.21
N LEU A 431 -2.88 4.01 14.83
CA LEU A 431 -3.92 4.77 15.53
C LEU A 431 -4.01 4.38 17.01
N ASN A 432 -3.93 3.09 17.32
CA ASN A 432 -3.94 2.62 18.71
C ASN A 432 -2.78 3.20 19.52
N GLN A 433 -1.55 3.26 18.97
CA GLN A 433 -0.43 3.93 19.64
C GLN A 433 -0.75 5.41 19.93
N LEU A 434 -1.35 6.14 18.99
CA LEU A 434 -1.77 7.52 19.22
C LEU A 434 -2.81 7.63 20.35
N THR A 435 -3.69 6.63 20.51
CA THR A 435 -4.65 6.61 21.64
C THR A 435 -4.01 6.37 23.00
N GLU A 436 -2.85 5.70 23.05
CA GLU A 436 -2.12 5.45 24.30
C GLU A 436 -1.32 6.66 24.77
N LEU A 437 -0.95 7.55 23.84
CA LEU A 437 -0.21 8.78 24.11
C LEU A 437 -1.09 9.97 24.49
N ALA A 438 -2.39 9.88 24.21
CA ALA A 438 -3.40 10.91 24.49
C ALA A 438 -3.92 10.86 25.92
#